data_AF-A0A2M7HYL1-F1
#
_entry.id   AF-A0A2M7HYL1-F1
#
_cell.length_a   1.000
_cell.length_b   1.000
_cell.length_c   1.000
_cell.angle_alpha   90.00
_cell.angle_beta   90.00
_cell.angle_gamma   90.00
#
_symmetry.space_group_name_H-M   'P 1'
#
loop_
_entity.id
_entity.type
_entity.pdbx_description
1 polymer ?
#
loop_
_entity_poly.entity_id
_entity_poly.type
_entity_poly.pdbx_seq_one_letter_code
_entity_poly.pdbx_strand_id
1 'polypeptide(L)'
;MKFEEKIKAVQLRKQGKSYSEILKKILVSKSTVSLWLRDIELTRKQKEILFKGRQKSRYAGAKARQKKRIEKTKYIIEEAKKEIKRNYKNPLFLSGLMLYWAEGDKSDIGEAVKFSNSDPFLIKLMMKWFKIFCKVPKDKIRIALHIHTLHCRPQIERYWAKIINIPLKQFHKTQIKPTSLRQRRNPLYDGTCVIRINNKNLFRKIKGWK
;
A
#
# COMPACT_ATOMS: atom_id res chain seq x y z
N MET A 1 1.75 -36.74 -30.05
CA MET A 1 1.33 -35.39 -30.54
C MET A 1 -0.18 -35.27 -30.40
N LYS A 2 -0.70 -34.17 -29.85
CA LYS A 2 -2.15 -33.92 -29.67
C LYS A 2 -2.77 -33.31 -30.94
N PHE A 3 -2.85 -34.10 -31.99
CA PHE A 3 -3.15 -33.64 -33.35
C PHE A 3 -4.61 -33.18 -33.51
N GLU A 4 -5.55 -33.93 -32.95
CA GLU A 4 -6.98 -33.61 -32.97
C GLU A 4 -7.27 -32.30 -32.24
N GLU A 5 -6.64 -32.09 -31.08
CA GLU A 5 -6.76 -30.87 -30.30
C GLU A 5 -6.18 -29.67 -31.05
N LYS A 6 -5.09 -29.86 -31.81
CA LYS A 6 -4.51 -28.81 -32.64
C LYS A 6 -5.47 -28.40 -33.75
N ILE A 7 -6.04 -29.35 -34.49
CA ILE A 7 -7.02 -29.08 -35.55
C ILE A 7 -8.22 -28.32 -34.98
N LYS A 8 -8.78 -28.81 -33.87
CA LYS A 8 -9.91 -28.17 -33.19
C LYS A 8 -9.58 -26.76 -32.70
N ALA A 9 -8.38 -26.54 -32.16
CA ALA A 9 -7.92 -25.22 -31.72
C ALA A 9 -7.81 -24.24 -32.91
N VAL A 10 -7.27 -24.68 -34.04
CA VAL A 10 -7.16 -23.89 -35.28
C VAL A 10 -8.55 -23.49 -35.80
N GLN A 11 -9.48 -24.44 -35.88
CA GLN A 11 -10.84 -24.18 -36.33
C GLN A 11 -11.54 -23.15 -35.44
N LEU A 12 -11.49 -23.33 -34.12
CA LEU A 12 -12.06 -22.38 -33.16
C LEU A 12 -11.40 -21.00 -33.26
N ARG A 13 -10.09 -20.95 -33.51
CA ARG A 13 -9.38 -19.69 -33.66
C ARG A 13 -9.79 -18.94 -34.92
N LYS A 14 -9.92 -19.63 -36.06
CA LYS A 14 -10.42 -19.06 -37.32
C LYS A 14 -11.85 -18.52 -37.20
N GLN A 15 -12.67 -19.11 -36.32
CA GLN A 15 -13.99 -18.58 -35.94
C GLN A 15 -13.92 -17.32 -35.04
N GLY A 16 -12.74 -16.84 -34.68
CA GLY A 16 -12.53 -15.63 -33.88
C GLY A 16 -12.51 -15.87 -32.36
N LYS A 17 -12.48 -17.12 -31.88
CA LYS A 17 -12.43 -17.41 -30.44
C LYS A 17 -11.09 -17.00 -29.83
N SER A 18 -11.14 -16.51 -28.59
CA SER A 18 -9.95 -16.22 -27.78
C SER A 18 -9.28 -17.51 -27.29
N TYR A 19 -8.01 -17.44 -26.92
CA TYR A 19 -7.29 -18.58 -26.36
C TYR A 19 -7.96 -19.13 -25.09
N SER A 20 -8.52 -18.25 -24.26
CA SER A 20 -9.28 -18.65 -23.07
C SER A 20 -10.57 -19.41 -23.40
N GLU A 21 -11.26 -19.06 -24.49
CA GLU A 21 -12.45 -19.80 -24.93
C GLU A 21 -12.09 -21.15 -25.54
N ILE A 22 -10.95 -21.23 -26.23
CA ILE A 22 -10.42 -22.47 -26.81
C ILE A 22 -10.01 -23.45 -25.70
N LEU A 23 -9.31 -22.96 -24.67
CA LEU A 23 -8.90 -23.77 -23.51
C LEU A 23 -10.07 -24.34 -22.69
N LYS A 24 -11.26 -23.75 -22.78
CA LYS A 24 -12.46 -24.33 -22.15
C LYS A 24 -12.99 -25.57 -22.88
N LYS A 25 -12.60 -25.74 -24.16
CA LYS A 25 -13.09 -26.82 -25.04
C LYS A 25 -12.05 -27.90 -25.29
N ILE A 26 -10.81 -27.67 -24.87
CA ILE A 26 -9.63 -28.49 -25.19
C ILE A 26 -8.71 -28.54 -23.97
N LEU A 27 -8.33 -29.74 -23.54
CA LEU A 27 -7.46 -30.00 -22.39
C LEU A 27 -5.97 -29.99 -22.79
N VAL A 28 -5.43 -28.79 -23.02
CA VAL A 28 -4.01 -28.57 -23.31
C VAL A 28 -3.49 -27.37 -22.52
N SER A 29 -2.16 -27.25 -22.39
CA SER A 29 -1.58 -26.11 -21.73
C SER A 29 -1.78 -24.82 -22.54
N LYS A 30 -1.82 -23.67 -21.86
CA LYS A 30 -1.88 -22.36 -22.51
C LYS A 30 -0.68 -22.12 -23.44
N SER A 31 0.50 -22.60 -23.06
CA SER A 31 1.71 -22.48 -23.87
C SER A 31 1.58 -23.22 -25.22
N THR A 32 0.98 -24.42 -25.18
CA THR A 32 0.70 -25.24 -26.36
C THR A 32 -0.25 -24.54 -27.32
N VAL A 33 -1.36 -23.99 -26.81
CA VAL A 33 -2.33 -23.22 -27.63
C VAL A 33 -1.68 -21.99 -28.24
N SER A 34 -0.86 -21.27 -27.47
CA SER A 34 -0.14 -20.10 -27.97
C SER A 34 0.79 -20.46 -29.11
N LEU A 35 1.55 -21.55 -28.98
CA LEU A 35 2.45 -22.01 -30.02
C LEU A 35 1.70 -22.40 -31.29
N TRP A 36 0.59 -23.13 -31.17
CA TRP A 36 -0.19 -23.61 -32.31
C TRP A 36 -0.93 -22.52 -33.08
N LEU A 37 -1.31 -21.44 -32.40
CA LEU A 37 -2.23 -20.43 -32.95
C LEU A 37 -1.57 -19.07 -33.18
N ARG A 38 -0.24 -18.94 -32.99
CA ARG A 38 0.47 -17.66 -33.09
C ARG A 38 0.42 -17.07 -34.50
N ASP A 39 0.49 -17.92 -35.52
CA ASP A 39 0.57 -17.52 -36.93
C ASP A 39 -0.82 -17.37 -37.58
N ILE A 40 -1.91 -17.56 -36.82
CA ILE A 40 -3.28 -17.40 -37.33
C ILE A 40 -3.72 -15.95 -37.19
N GLU A 41 -3.85 -15.27 -38.32
CA GLU A 41 -4.40 -13.93 -38.37
C GLU A 41 -5.92 -13.93 -38.17
N LEU A 42 -6.38 -12.94 -37.39
CA LEU A 42 -7.80 -12.66 -37.22
C LEU A 42 -8.22 -11.47 -38.07
N THR A 43 -9.47 -11.48 -38.52
CA THR A 43 -10.06 -10.32 -39.19
C THR A 43 -10.18 -9.13 -38.25
N ARG A 44 -10.26 -7.91 -38.81
CA ARG A 44 -10.46 -6.68 -38.03
C ARG A 44 -11.69 -6.78 -37.11
N LYS A 45 -12.82 -7.25 -37.63
CA LYS A 45 -14.06 -7.45 -36.86
C LYS A 45 -13.87 -8.41 -35.68
N GLN A 46 -13.16 -9.51 -35.87
CA GLN A 46 -12.84 -10.45 -34.79
C GLN A 46 -11.91 -9.83 -33.74
N LYS A 47 -10.88 -9.09 -34.16
CA LYS A 47 -9.99 -8.36 -33.24
C LYS A 47 -10.76 -7.35 -32.38
N GLU A 48 -11.70 -6.60 -32.99
CA GLU A 48 -12.55 -5.62 -32.29
C GLU A 48 -13.49 -6.29 -31.29
N ILE A 49 -14.14 -7.40 -31.64
CA ILE A 49 -14.99 -8.18 -30.72
C ILE A 49 -14.18 -8.64 -29.51
N LEU A 50 -12.99 -9.22 -29.73
CA LEU A 50 -12.10 -9.66 -28.65
C LEU A 50 -11.58 -8.51 -27.80
N PHE A 51 -11.34 -7.34 -28.39
CA PHE A 51 -10.94 -6.15 -27.67
C PHE A 51 -12.07 -5.63 -26.76
N LYS A 52 -13.28 -5.45 -27.30
CA LYS A 52 -14.46 -5.03 -26.53
C LYS A 52 -14.79 -6.00 -25.40
N GLY A 53 -14.72 -7.32 -25.67
CA GLY A 53 -14.89 -8.35 -24.65
C GLY A 53 -13.86 -8.25 -23.52
N ARG A 54 -12.58 -8.04 -23.85
CA ARG A 54 -11.51 -7.82 -22.87
C ARG A 54 -11.74 -6.56 -22.05
N GLN A 55 -12.14 -5.45 -22.68
CA GLN A 55 -12.45 -4.21 -21.95
C GLN A 55 -13.62 -4.40 -20.99
N LYS A 56 -14.72 -5.02 -21.44
CA LYS A 56 -15.88 -5.34 -20.59
C LYS A 56 -15.48 -6.18 -19.38
N SER A 57 -14.68 -7.22 -19.60
CA SER A 57 -14.16 -8.07 -18.52
C SER A 57 -13.26 -7.29 -17.54
N ARG A 58 -12.34 -6.46 -18.05
CA ARG A 58 -11.48 -5.59 -17.20
C ARG A 58 -12.30 -4.62 -16.37
N TYR A 59 -13.32 -3.99 -16.97
CA TYR A 59 -14.23 -3.08 -16.28
C TYR A 59 -15.03 -3.80 -15.20
N ALA A 60 -15.62 -4.95 -15.52
CA ALA A 60 -16.35 -5.76 -14.56
C ALA A 60 -15.45 -6.21 -13.39
N GLY A 61 -14.22 -6.64 -13.67
CA GLY A 61 -13.23 -6.97 -12.66
C GLY A 61 -12.85 -5.78 -11.78
N ALA A 62 -12.69 -4.59 -12.38
CA ALA A 62 -12.43 -3.36 -11.63
C ALA A 62 -13.60 -2.98 -10.71
N LYS A 63 -14.85 -3.08 -11.20
CA LYS A 63 -16.06 -2.85 -10.42
C LYS A 63 -16.22 -3.86 -9.28
N ALA A 64 -15.96 -5.14 -9.52
CA ALA A 64 -15.99 -6.17 -8.48
C ALA A 64 -14.95 -5.89 -7.38
N ARG A 65 -13.71 -5.52 -7.75
CA ARG A 65 -12.67 -5.11 -6.79
C ARG A 65 -13.06 -3.85 -6.02
N GLN A 66 -13.68 -2.88 -6.69
CA GLN A 66 -14.17 -1.65 -6.06
C GLN A 66 -15.26 -1.98 -5.02
N LYS A 67 -16.25 -2.81 -5.37
CA LYS A 67 -17.31 -3.25 -4.45
C LYS A 67 -16.73 -3.94 -3.21
N LYS A 68 -15.85 -4.93 -3.42
CA LYS A 68 -15.17 -5.65 -2.32
C LYS A 68 -14.36 -4.71 -1.43
N ARG A 69 -13.71 -3.70 -2.02
CA ARG A 69 -12.97 -2.67 -1.26
C ARG A 69 -13.91 -1.83 -0.39
N ILE A 70 -15.04 -1.39 -0.93
CA ILE A 70 -16.04 -0.58 -0.21
C ILE A 70 -16.61 -1.38 0.97
N GLU A 71 -17.03 -2.62 0.73
CA GLU A 71 -17.55 -3.52 1.77
C GLU A 71 -16.52 -3.76 2.88
N LYS A 72 -15.27 -4.07 2.50
CA LYS A 72 -14.18 -4.24 3.46
C LYS A 72 -13.89 -2.97 4.26
N THR A 73 -13.91 -1.80 3.63
CA THR A 73 -13.71 -0.52 4.32
C THR A 73 -14.83 -0.25 5.32
N LYS A 74 -16.09 -0.48 4.93
CA LYS A 74 -17.24 -0.34 5.83
C LYS A 74 -17.07 -1.23 7.07
N TYR A 75 -16.75 -2.50 6.86
CA TYR A 75 -16.49 -3.44 7.97
C TYR A 75 -15.37 -2.95 8.90
N ILE A 76 -14.23 -2.51 8.35
CA ILE A 76 -13.10 -2.00 9.14
C ILE A 76 -13.51 -0.79 9.99
N ILE A 77 -14.29 0.13 9.43
CA ILE A 77 -14.73 1.34 10.13
C ILE A 77 -15.70 0.98 11.26
N GLU A 78 -16.65 0.07 11.02
CA GLU A 78 -17.58 -0.35 12.07
C GLU A 78 -16.89 -1.08 13.23
N GLU A 79 -15.90 -1.92 12.94
CA GLU A 79 -15.08 -2.55 13.98
C GLU A 79 -14.22 -1.53 14.74
N ALA A 80 -13.70 -0.51 14.04
CA ALA A 80 -12.94 0.57 14.67
C ALA A 80 -13.81 1.34 15.69
N LYS A 81 -15.05 1.69 15.35
CA LYS A 81 -15.97 2.38 16.28
C LYS A 81 -16.20 1.59 17.57
N LYS A 82 -16.34 0.25 17.47
CA LYS A 82 -16.45 -0.63 18.66
C LYS A 82 -15.17 -0.65 19.49
N GLU A 83 -14.00 -0.54 18.87
CA GLU A 83 -12.73 -0.44 19.59
C GLU A 83 -12.59 0.87 20.38
N ILE A 84 -13.07 2.01 19.87
CA ILE A 84 -13.04 3.27 20.63
C ILE A 84 -13.80 3.08 21.95
N LYS A 85 -15.03 2.55 21.90
CA LYS A 85 -15.88 2.35 23.09
C LYS A 85 -15.22 1.48 24.15
N ARG A 86 -14.34 0.57 23.76
CA ARG A 86 -13.57 -0.28 24.69
C ARG A 86 -12.35 0.42 25.27
N ASN A 87 -11.72 1.32 24.51
CA ASN A 87 -10.43 1.92 24.87
C ASN A 87 -10.51 3.41 25.27
N TYR A 88 -11.68 4.06 25.22
CA TYR A 88 -11.78 5.51 25.46
C TYR A 88 -11.28 5.95 26.85
N LYS A 89 -11.41 5.09 27.87
CA LYS A 89 -10.89 5.35 29.22
C LYS A 89 -9.38 5.12 29.35
N ASN A 90 -8.71 4.57 28.33
CA ASN A 90 -7.28 4.31 28.37
C ASN A 90 -6.50 5.59 27.97
N PRO A 91 -5.72 6.20 28.89
CA PRO A 91 -5.05 7.47 28.61
C PRO A 91 -4.06 7.37 27.43
N LEU A 92 -3.38 6.24 27.28
CA LEU A 92 -2.44 6.03 26.17
C LEU A 92 -3.18 5.91 24.84
N PHE A 93 -4.33 5.24 24.81
CA PHE A 93 -5.14 5.15 23.59
C PHE A 93 -5.57 6.53 23.12
N LEU A 94 -6.19 7.30 24.01
CA LEU A 94 -6.76 8.61 23.71
C LEU A 94 -5.67 9.62 23.34
N SER A 95 -4.59 9.70 24.11
CA SER A 95 -3.46 10.60 23.80
C SER A 95 -2.81 10.28 22.44
N GLY A 96 -2.54 9.00 22.15
CA GLY A 96 -1.98 8.62 20.85
C GLY A 96 -2.95 8.87 19.69
N LEU A 97 -4.26 8.69 19.89
CA LEU A 97 -5.27 9.01 18.89
C LEU A 97 -5.33 10.52 18.61
N MET A 98 -5.36 11.36 19.66
CA MET A 98 -5.35 12.82 19.54
C MET A 98 -4.06 13.32 18.87
N LEU A 99 -2.91 12.77 19.25
CA LEU A 99 -1.63 13.08 18.61
C LEU A 99 -1.63 12.69 17.13
N TYR A 100 -2.16 11.51 16.78
CA TYR A 100 -2.31 11.13 15.38
C TYR A 100 -3.23 12.09 14.62
N TRP A 101 -4.29 12.59 15.25
CA TRP A 101 -5.15 13.60 14.64
C TRP A 101 -4.48 14.95 14.47
N ALA A 102 -3.57 15.34 15.36
CA ALA A 102 -2.83 16.60 15.26
C ALA A 102 -1.70 16.52 14.22
N GLU A 103 -0.87 15.49 14.30
CA GLU A 103 0.44 15.40 13.61
C GLU A 103 0.53 14.26 12.57
N GLY A 104 -0.49 13.40 12.51
CA GLY A 104 -0.54 12.27 11.58
C GLY A 104 -0.97 12.68 10.17
N ASP A 105 -0.45 11.97 9.17
CA ASP A 105 -0.85 12.16 7.77
C ASP A 105 -2.29 11.66 7.56
N LYS A 106 -3.11 12.51 6.96
CA LYS A 106 -4.52 12.27 6.65
C LYS A 106 -4.77 12.02 5.16
N SER A 107 -3.73 12.10 4.34
CA SER A 107 -3.81 11.95 2.89
C SER A 107 -4.33 10.56 2.50
N ASP A 108 -5.37 10.54 1.69
CA ASP A 108 -5.89 9.32 1.07
C ASP A 108 -4.99 8.81 -0.07
N ILE A 109 -3.94 9.56 -0.41
CA ILE A 109 -2.95 9.15 -1.40
C ILE A 109 -2.05 8.06 -0.79
N GLY A 110 -2.17 6.84 -1.31
CA GLY A 110 -1.41 5.68 -0.86
C GLY A 110 -1.96 5.00 0.40
N GLU A 111 -2.81 5.69 1.18
CA GLU A 111 -3.44 5.20 2.42
C GLU A 111 -2.39 4.57 3.38
N ALA A 112 -1.27 5.27 3.56
CA ALA A 112 -0.21 4.87 4.48
C ALA A 112 -0.36 5.64 5.80
N VAL A 113 -0.13 4.96 6.92
CA VAL A 113 -0.09 5.61 8.23
C VAL A 113 1.27 6.29 8.36
N LYS A 114 1.27 7.61 8.55
CA LYS A 114 2.49 8.36 8.81
C LYS A 114 2.29 9.26 10.01
N PHE A 115 3.33 9.38 10.82
CA PHE A 115 3.38 10.31 11.94
C PHE A 115 4.76 10.96 11.95
N SER A 116 4.81 12.29 11.99
CA SER A 116 6.07 13.04 11.94
C SER A 116 6.20 13.96 13.14
N ASN A 117 7.35 13.93 13.81
CA ASN A 117 7.66 14.88 14.87
C ASN A 117 9.18 14.97 15.07
N SER A 118 9.66 16.09 15.60
CA SER A 118 11.07 16.26 15.97
C SER A 118 11.36 15.90 17.43
N ASP A 119 10.34 15.81 18.28
CA ASP A 119 10.50 15.42 19.69
C ASP A 119 10.65 13.89 19.81
N PRO A 120 11.80 13.39 20.33
CA PRO A 120 12.02 11.96 20.58
C PRO A 120 10.99 11.30 21.50
N PHE A 121 10.45 12.02 22.48
CA PHE A 121 9.46 11.49 23.42
C PHE A 121 8.12 11.24 22.73
N LEU A 122 7.67 12.17 21.88
CA LEU A 122 6.45 11.98 21.09
C LEU A 122 6.59 10.82 20.11
N ILE A 123 7.74 10.69 19.44
CA ILE A 123 8.02 9.56 18.56
C ILE A 123 8.00 8.23 19.32
N LYS A 124 8.63 8.15 20.50
CA LYS A 124 8.60 6.94 21.35
C LYS A 124 7.18 6.59 21.79
N LEU A 125 6.40 7.58 22.21
CA LEU A 125 5.00 7.39 22.61
C LEU A 125 4.18 6.82 21.44
N MET A 126 4.32 7.38 20.25
CA MET A 126 3.61 6.90 19.06
C MET A 126 4.06 5.50 18.63
N MET A 127 5.35 5.18 18.71
CA MET A 127 5.84 3.81 18.50
C MET A 127 5.18 2.82 19.47
N LYS A 128 5.06 3.18 20.75
CA LYS A 128 4.35 2.36 21.75
C LYS A 128 2.86 2.24 21.43
N TRP A 129 2.21 3.33 21.02
CA TRP A 129 0.79 3.32 20.63
C TRP A 129 0.52 2.43 19.41
N PHE A 130 1.36 2.52 18.36
CA PHE A 130 1.27 1.66 17.19
C PHE A 130 1.49 0.18 17.54
N LYS A 131 2.40 -0.12 18.48
CA LYS A 131 2.64 -1.48 18.95
C LYS A 131 1.42 -2.04 19.70
N ILE A 132 0.86 -1.28 20.64
CA ILE A 132 -0.17 -1.77 21.58
C ILE A 132 -1.55 -1.82 20.91
N PHE A 133 -2.03 -0.69 20.37
CA PHE A 133 -3.41 -0.57 19.88
C PHE A 133 -3.54 -0.91 18.39
N CYS A 134 -2.52 -0.55 17.60
CA CYS A 134 -2.50 -0.88 16.17
C CYS A 134 -1.92 -2.27 15.89
N LYS A 135 -1.32 -2.93 16.90
CA LYS A 135 -0.69 -4.26 16.80
C LYS A 135 0.31 -4.36 15.65
N VAL A 136 1.06 -3.28 15.40
CA VAL A 136 1.99 -3.20 14.27
C VAL A 136 3.30 -3.90 14.61
N PRO A 137 3.70 -4.93 13.84
CA PRO A 137 4.99 -5.57 14.02
C PRO A 137 6.14 -4.61 13.73
N LYS A 138 7.22 -4.73 14.50
CA LYS A 138 8.38 -3.84 14.45
C LYS A 138 9.06 -3.84 13.07
N ASP A 139 9.09 -4.98 12.38
CA ASP A 139 9.65 -5.17 11.04
C ASP A 139 8.85 -4.47 9.93
N LYS A 140 7.58 -4.13 10.18
CA LYS A 140 6.70 -3.40 9.26
C LYS A 140 6.80 -1.89 9.38
N ILE A 141 7.48 -1.40 10.42
CA ILE A 141 7.74 0.03 10.61
C ILE A 141 8.92 0.44 9.72
N ARG A 142 8.77 1.56 9.04
CA ARG A 142 9.84 2.22 8.29
C ARG A 142 10.01 3.62 8.82
N ILE A 143 11.24 4.12 8.79
CA ILE A 143 11.58 5.44 9.31
C ILE A 143 12.09 6.29 8.15
N ALA A 144 11.68 7.54 8.08
CA ALA A 144 12.31 8.53 7.22
C ALA A 144 12.72 9.72 8.08
N LEU A 145 13.87 10.31 7.79
CA LEU A 145 14.32 11.53 8.45
C LEU A 145 14.27 12.68 7.47
N HIS A 146 13.72 13.80 7.90
CA HIS A 146 13.78 15.07 7.19
C HIS A 146 14.66 16.03 8.00
N ILE A 147 15.74 16.50 7.41
CA ILE A 147 16.77 17.27 8.09
C ILE A 147 17.10 18.50 7.24
N HIS A 148 17.40 19.61 7.88
CA HIS A 148 17.93 20.79 7.22
C HIS A 148 19.47 20.73 7.13
N THR A 149 20.07 21.32 6.10
CA THR A 149 21.52 21.26 5.86
C THR A 149 22.35 21.66 7.08
N LEU A 150 21.93 22.69 7.83
CA LEU A 150 22.60 23.13 9.07
C LEU A 150 22.64 22.08 10.20
N HIS A 151 21.74 21.10 10.18
CA HIS A 151 21.61 20.07 11.20
C HIS A 151 22.03 18.68 10.69
N CYS A 152 22.60 18.61 9.48
CA CYS A 152 23.09 17.38 8.92
C CYS A 152 24.36 16.93 9.65
N ARG A 153 24.25 15.83 10.40
CA ARG A 153 25.41 15.20 11.06
C ARG A 153 25.51 13.72 10.72
N PRO A 154 26.72 13.15 10.57
CA PRO A 154 26.92 11.75 10.15
C PRO A 154 26.21 10.71 11.02
N GLN A 155 25.89 11.05 12.27
CA GLN A 155 25.36 10.11 13.26
C GLN A 155 23.86 10.22 13.50
N ILE A 156 23.14 11.06 12.75
CA ILE A 156 21.73 11.36 13.04
C ILE A 156 20.81 10.14 12.89
N GLU A 157 21.07 9.28 11.91
CA GLU A 157 20.32 8.04 11.73
C GLU A 157 20.58 7.07 12.88
N ARG A 158 21.84 6.98 13.36
CA ARG A 158 22.21 6.14 14.52
C ARG A 158 21.56 6.64 15.80
N TYR A 159 21.49 7.96 15.98
CA TYR A 159 20.80 8.59 17.11
C TYR A 159 19.32 8.19 17.15
N TRP A 160 18.59 8.38 16.05
CA TRP A 160 17.19 8.00 15.97
C TRP A 160 17.00 6.49 16.11
N ALA A 161 17.85 5.68 15.46
CA ALA A 161 17.82 4.22 15.56
C ALA A 161 17.95 3.73 17.01
N LYS A 162 18.85 4.33 17.79
CA LYS A 162 19.01 4.02 19.23
C LYS A 162 17.78 4.42 20.03
N ILE A 163 17.22 5.61 19.79
CA ILE A 163 16.06 6.14 20.51
C ILE A 163 14.81 5.27 20.34
N ILE A 164 14.50 4.89 19.10
CA ILE A 164 13.29 4.13 18.78
C ILE A 164 13.55 2.62 18.71
N ASN A 165 14.80 2.21 18.94
CA ASN A 165 15.28 0.84 18.84
C ASN A 165 14.93 0.20 17.48
N ILE A 166 15.12 0.87 16.35
CA ILE A 166 14.84 0.32 15.01
C ILE A 166 16.16 0.21 14.24
N PRO A 167 16.48 -0.93 13.59
CA PRO A 167 17.72 -1.08 12.85
C PRO A 167 17.74 -0.17 11.61
N LEU A 168 18.94 0.33 11.26
CA LEU A 168 19.15 1.25 10.13
C LEU A 168 18.63 0.70 8.79
N LYS A 169 18.60 -0.61 8.60
CA LYS A 169 18.00 -1.26 7.40
C LYS A 169 16.51 -0.92 7.17
N GLN A 170 15.82 -0.41 8.19
CA GLN A 170 14.42 0.02 8.11
C GLN A 170 14.27 1.52 7.89
N PHE A 171 15.38 2.26 7.77
CA PHE A 171 15.39 3.68 7.44
C PHE A 171 15.39 3.85 5.91
N HIS A 172 14.57 4.78 5.44
CA HIS A 172 14.65 5.29 4.08
C HIS A 172 15.81 6.26 3.96
N LYS A 173 16.22 6.55 2.72
CA LYS A 173 17.18 7.61 2.43
C LYS A 173 16.74 8.92 3.11
N THR A 174 17.60 9.43 3.99
CA THR A 174 17.38 10.70 4.68
C THR A 174 17.23 11.84 3.68
N GLN A 175 16.20 12.67 3.88
CA GLN A 175 15.93 13.82 3.05
C GLN A 175 16.58 15.06 3.66
N ILE A 176 17.53 15.64 2.93
CA ILE A 176 18.22 16.86 3.35
C ILE A 176 17.62 18.03 2.56
N LYS A 177 17.10 19.03 3.27
CA LYS A 177 16.54 20.26 2.71
C LYS A 177 17.50 21.43 2.94
N PRO A 178 17.70 22.33 1.97
CA PRO A 178 18.48 23.54 2.21
C PRO A 178 17.82 24.38 3.31
N THR A 179 18.63 24.94 4.21
CA THR A 179 18.14 25.89 5.21
C THR A 179 17.93 27.27 4.56
N SER A 180 16.77 27.88 4.75
CA SER A 180 16.54 29.27 4.37
C SER A 180 17.11 30.22 5.44
N LEU A 181 17.67 31.36 5.00
CA LEU A 181 18.39 32.34 5.84
C LEU A 181 17.57 32.90 7.03
N ARG A 182 16.24 32.76 7.01
CA ARG A 182 15.30 33.26 8.05
C ARG A 182 14.88 32.22 9.10
N GLN A 183 15.33 30.96 9.03
CA GLN A 183 14.92 29.94 10.01
C GLN A 183 15.64 30.09 11.36
N ARG A 184 14.86 30.04 12.45
CA ARG A 184 15.39 30.00 13.82
C ARG A 184 16.38 28.85 13.96
N ARG A 185 17.60 29.17 14.39
CA ARG A 185 18.71 28.23 14.59
C ARG A 185 18.51 27.54 15.94
N ASN A 186 17.90 26.36 15.95
CA ASN A 186 17.87 25.53 17.16
C ASN A 186 19.02 24.50 17.10
N PRO A 187 20.11 24.69 17.85
CA PRO A 187 21.25 23.78 17.81
C PRO A 187 20.92 22.35 18.30
N LEU A 188 19.83 22.17 19.05
CA LEU A 188 19.34 20.87 19.55
C LEU A 188 18.35 20.19 18.59
N TYR A 189 18.18 20.70 17.38
CA TYR A 189 17.27 20.12 16.40
C TYR A 189 17.91 18.92 15.69
N ASP A 190 17.44 17.72 16.03
CA ASP A 190 17.91 16.45 15.48
C ASP A 190 17.15 16.00 14.22
N GLY A 191 16.51 16.95 13.52
CA GLY A 191 15.63 16.64 12.39
C GLY A 191 14.23 16.20 12.81
N THR A 192 13.36 16.05 11.82
CA THR A 192 12.03 15.48 11.99
C THR A 192 12.06 14.01 11.64
N CYS A 193 11.70 13.16 12.61
CA CYS A 193 11.52 11.73 12.40
C CYS A 193 10.11 11.45 11.90
N VAL A 194 10.00 10.63 10.86
CA VAL A 194 8.73 10.21 10.26
C VAL A 194 8.60 8.70 10.40
N ILE A 195 7.64 8.27 11.21
CA ILE A 195 7.18 6.88 11.27
C ILE A 195 6.32 6.63 10.04
N ARG A 196 6.58 5.55 9.30
CA ARG A 196 5.80 5.12 8.13
C ARG A 196 5.39 3.67 8.27
N ILE A 197 4.10 3.41 8.13
CA ILE A 197 3.52 2.06 8.15
C ILE A 197 2.63 1.91 6.91
N ASN A 198 3.08 1.09 5.97
CA ASN A 198 2.39 0.87 4.69
C ASN A 198 1.27 -0.17 4.85
N ASN A 199 0.19 0.20 5.54
CA ASN A 199 -0.97 -0.65 5.75
C ASN A 199 -2.29 0.13 5.60
N LYS A 200 -2.95 -0.06 4.45
CA LYS A 200 -4.20 0.61 4.09
C LYS A 200 -5.37 0.29 5.03
N ASN A 201 -5.44 -0.95 5.52
CA ASN A 201 -6.50 -1.35 6.44
C ASN A 201 -6.31 -0.66 7.79
N LEU A 202 -5.06 -0.56 8.27
CA LEU A 202 -4.77 0.17 9.50
C LEU A 202 -5.06 1.66 9.36
N PHE A 203 -4.68 2.29 8.24
CA PHE A 203 -5.00 3.68 7.96
C PHE A 203 -6.51 3.94 8.04
N ARG A 204 -7.31 3.10 7.38
CA ARG A 204 -8.78 3.18 7.42
C ARG A 204 -9.33 2.91 8.82
N LYS A 205 -8.72 1.98 9.57
CA LYS A 205 -9.07 1.70 10.96
C LYS A 205 -8.88 2.93 11.85
N ILE A 206 -7.73 3.59 11.78
CA ILE A 206 -7.46 4.82 12.54
C ILE A 206 -8.43 5.94 12.13
N LYS A 207 -8.77 6.07 10.84
CA LYS A 207 -9.81 7.00 10.38
C LYS A 207 -11.20 6.66 10.94
N GLY A 208 -11.49 5.38 11.16
CA GLY A 208 -12.73 4.89 11.77
C GLY A 208 -12.76 5.03 13.30
N TRP A 209 -11.66 5.40 13.95
CA TRP A 209 -11.63 5.74 15.36
C TRP A 209 -12.19 7.15 15.65
N LYS A 210 -13.28 7.52 14.98
CA LYS A 210 -14.00 8.79 15.15
C LYS A 210 -15.41 8.56 15.68
#